data_AF-A0AAJ2FPN5-F1
#
_entry.id   AF-A0AAJ2FPN5-F1
#
_cell.length_a   1.000
_cell.length_b   1.000
_cell.length_c   1.000
_cell.angle_alpha   90.00
_cell.angle_beta   90.00
_cell.angle_gamma   90.00
#
_symmetry.space_group_name_H-M   'P 1'
#
loop_
_entity.id
_entity.type
_entity.pdbx_description
1 polymer ?
#
loop_
_entity_poly.entity_id
_entity_poly.type
_entity_poly.pdbx_seq_one_letter_code
_entity_poly.pdbx_strand_id
1 'polypeptide(L)' 'MRHGYRLKDLVEQFDAKPAEVKALFHNMLDPVRSAELRDKMLSAGLPI' A
#
# COMPACT_ATOMS: atom_id res chain seq x y z
N MET A 1 9.73 1.42 19.15
CA MET A 1 10.12 1.87 17.79
C MET A 1 10.46 0.66 16.94
N ARG A 2 9.49 0.14 16.19
CA ARG A 2 9.69 -0.76 15.04
C ARG A 2 8.50 -0.52 14.11
N HIS A 3 8.58 0.51 13.26
CA HIS A 3 7.74 0.59 12.07
C HIS A 3 8.28 -0.43 11.06
N GLY A 4 8.13 -1.71 11.40
CA GLY A 4 8.10 -2.72 10.35
C GLY A 4 6.73 -2.57 9.73
N TYR A 5 6.64 -1.83 8.62
CA TYR A 5 5.45 -1.79 7.78
C TYR A 5 5.13 -3.22 7.36
N ARG A 6 4.39 -3.93 8.22
CA ARG A 6 3.99 -5.30 7.95
C ARG A 6 2.97 -5.20 6.84
N LEU A 7 3.10 -6.07 5.84
CA LEU A 7 2.12 -6.22 4.77
C LEU A 7 0.69 -6.25 5.32
N LYS A 8 0.46 -6.89 6.47
CA LYS A 8 -0.82 -6.89 7.18
C LYS A 8 -1.31 -5.51 7.58
N ASP A 9 -0.44 -4.69 8.15
CA ASP A 9 -0.78 -3.32 8.57
C ASP A 9 -1.15 -2.45 7.37
N LEU A 10 -0.40 -2.56 6.27
CA LEU A 10 -0.73 -1.88 5.01
C LEU A 10 -2.05 -2.40 4.41
N VAL A 11 -2.29 -3.72 4.47
CA VAL A 11 -3.54 -4.34 4.03
C VAL A 11 -4.74 -3.86 4.84
N GLU A 12 -4.60 -3.80 6.17
CA GLU A 12 -5.65 -3.36 7.10
C GLU A 12 -5.88 -1.85 7.03
N GLN A 13 -4.81 -1.05 6.91
CA GLN A 13 -4.87 0.41 6.88
C GLN A 13 -5.39 0.94 5.54
N PHE A 14 -5.07 0.28 4.43
CA PHE A 14 -5.49 0.70 3.07
C PHE A 14 -6.68 -0.08 2.51
N ASP A 15 -7.21 -1.04 3.28
CA ASP A 15 -8.22 -2.02 2.84
C ASP A 15 -7.82 -2.68 1.51
N ALA A 16 -6.53 -3.02 1.40
CA ALA A 16 -5.93 -3.52 0.17
C ALA A 16 -5.64 -5.01 0.30
N LYS A 17 -5.67 -5.78 -0.78
CA LYS A 17 -5.31 -7.20 -0.69
C LYS A 17 -3.80 -7.37 -0.51
N PRO A 18 -3.32 -8.37 0.25
CA PRO A 18 -1.88 -8.64 0.36
C PRO A 18 -1.24 -8.94 -1.00
N ALA A 19 -2.02 -9.46 -1.95
CA ALA A 19 -1.60 -9.62 -3.34
C ALA A 19 -1.40 -8.27 -4.06
N GLU A 20 -2.25 -7.27 -3.80
CA GLU A 20 -2.13 -5.95 -4.41
C GLU A 20 -0.95 -5.16 -3.84
N VAL A 21 -0.74 -5.20 -2.53
CA VAL A 21 0.43 -4.55 -1.92
C VAL A 21 1.73 -5.19 -2.42
N LYS A 22 1.79 -6.53 -2.53
CA LYS A 22 2.92 -7.22 -3.18
C LYS A 22 3.07 -6.78 -4.64
N ALA A 23 1.98 -6.74 -5.40
CA ALA A 23 2.02 -6.32 -6.80
C ALA A 23 2.48 -4.86 -6.94
N LEU A 24 2.13 -3.96 -6.01
CA LEU A 24 2.59 -2.57 -5.97
C LEU A 24 4.12 -2.50 -5.82
N PHE A 25 4.68 -3.26 -4.88
CA PHE A 25 6.14 -3.34 -4.68
C PHE A 25 6.88 -3.98 -5.86
N HIS A 26 6.23 -4.92 -6.55
CA HIS A 26 6.77 -5.57 -7.74
C HIS A 26 6.44 -4.82 -9.04
N ASN A 27 5.77 -3.66 -8.97
CA ASN A 27 5.29 -2.88 -10.12
C ASN A 27 4.45 -3.70 -11.12
N MET A 28 3.75 -4.72 -10.61
CA MET A 28 2.81 -5.60 -11.33
C MET A 28 1.35 -5.30 -10.99
N LEU A 29 1.10 -4.29 -10.16
CA LEU A 29 -0.26 -3.85 -9.85
C LEU A 29 -0.79 -2.97 -10.98
N ASP A 30 -2.09 -3.06 -11.22
CA ASP A 30 -2.78 -2.21 -12.18
C ASP A 30 -2.49 -0.72 -11.87
N PRO A 31 -2.19 0.12 -12.89
CA PRO A 31 -1.82 1.51 -12.68
C PRO A 31 -2.94 2.32 -12.01
N VAL A 32 -4.22 2.00 -12.28
CA VAL A 32 -5.35 2.67 -11.63
C VAL A 32 -5.36 2.32 -10.14
N ARG A 33 -5.23 1.04 -9.83
CA ARG A 33 -5.23 0.57 -8.44
C ARG A 33 -4.01 1.05 -7.65
N SER A 34 -2.86 1.12 -8.31
CA SER A 34 -1.63 1.68 -7.76
C SER A 34 -1.77 3.16 -7.43
N ALA A 35 -2.45 3.94 -8.28
CA ALA A 35 -2.73 5.34 -8.03
C ALA A 35 -3.65 5.52 -6.82
N GLU A 36 -4.73 4.73 -6.71
CA GLU A 36 -5.63 4.77 -5.54
C GLU A 36 -4.91 4.42 -4.23
N LEU A 37 -4.06 3.37 -4.24
CA LEU A 37 -3.27 2.97 -3.08
C LEU A 37 -2.26 4.05 -2.66
N ARG A 38 -1.57 4.66 -3.62
CA ARG A 38 -0.63 5.76 -3.38
C ARG A 38 -1.33 7.00 -2.86
N ASP A 39 -2.49 7.34 -3.40
CA ASP A 39 -3.31 8.47 -2.95
C ASP A 39 -3.78 8.28 -1.49
N LYS A 40 -4.26 7.08 -1.15
CA LYS A 40 -4.59 6.74 0.24
C LYS A 40 -3.36 6.82 1.16
N MET A 41 -2.18 6.38 0.72
CA MET A 41 -0.93 6.48 1.50
C MET A 41 -0.51 7.92 1.76
N LEU A 42 -0.61 8.78 0.74
CA LEU A 42 -0.39 10.23 0.87
C LEU A 42 -1.38 10.86 1.85
N SER A 43 -2.67 10.50 1.74
CA SER A 43 -3.73 10.96 2.64
C SER A 43 -3.52 10.49 4.09
N ALA A 44 -2.96 9.30 4.28
CA ALA A 44 -2.57 8.76 5.58
C ALA A 44 -1.31 9.42 6.18
N GLY A 45 -0.66 10.35 5.46
CA GLY A 45 0.52 11.07 5.93
C GLY A 45 1.80 10.22 5.93
N LEU A 46 1.81 9.11 5.20
CA LEU A 46 3.03 8.34 4.98
C LEU A 46 3.91 9.07 3.96
N PRO A 47 5.21 9.29 4.25
CA PRO A 47 6.14 9.73 3.22
C PRO A 47 6.26 8.61 2.18
N ILE A 48 5.79 8.89 0.95
CA ILE A 48 5.93 8.03 -0.23
C ILE A 48 7.36 8.06 -0.79
#